data_AF-A0A259MB93-F1
#
_entry.id   AF-A0A259MB93-F1
#
_cell.length_a   1.000
_cell.length_b   1.000
_cell.length_c   1.000
_cell.angle_alpha   90.00
_cell.angle_beta   90.00
_cell.angle_gamma   90.00
#
_symmetry.space_group_name_H-M   'P 1'
#
loop_
_entity.id
_entity.type
_entity.pdbx_description
1 polymer ?
#
loop_
_entity_poly.entity_id
_entity_poly.type
_entity_poly.pdbx_seq_one_letter_code
_entity_poly.pdbx_strand_id
1 'polypeptide(L)'
;MQRLEGSWLVNCSGPQLDYDRISDPLIRSLFDAGLARPDSLSLGFDLGDDYRLIGRDGVASDVLFALGPPIRGNLWETTGVPDIRKQCEAVARHLAATAA
;
A
#
# COMPACT_ATOMS: atom_id res chain seq x y z
N MET A 1 -26.14 -22.82 7.18
CA MET A 1 -25.94 -21.40 7.55
C MET A 1 -26.58 -21.20 8.92
N GLN A 2 -25.82 -20.79 9.94
CA GLN A 2 -26.33 -20.62 11.30
C GLN A 2 -26.65 -19.14 11.55
N ARG A 3 -27.78 -18.85 12.21
CA ARG A 3 -28.21 -17.49 12.57
C ARG A 3 -28.04 -17.31 14.07
N LEU A 4 -27.47 -16.16 14.46
CA LEU A 4 -27.31 -15.75 15.84
C LEU A 4 -28.14 -14.48 16.08
N GLU A 5 -28.73 -14.36 17.26
CA GLU A 5 -29.44 -13.15 17.70
C GLU A 5 -28.67 -12.47 18.84
N GLY A 6 -28.62 -11.15 18.83
CA GLY A 6 -27.92 -10.36 19.84
C GLY A 6 -28.17 -8.87 19.64
N SER A 7 -27.97 -8.08 20.71
CA SER A 7 -28.22 -6.63 20.68
C SER A 7 -27.17 -5.86 19.89
N TRP A 8 -25.95 -6.39 19.79
CA TRP A 8 -24.82 -5.73 19.15
C TRP A 8 -23.96 -6.72 18.38
N LEU A 9 -23.40 -6.26 17.26
CA LEU A 9 -22.38 -6.93 16.47
C LEU A 9 -21.22 -5.97 16.28
N VAL A 10 -20.01 -6.40 16.65
CA VAL A 10 -18.79 -5.63 16.42
C VAL A 10 -17.92 -6.41 15.45
N ASN A 11 -17.61 -5.82 14.29
CA ASN A 11 -16.73 -6.43 13.30
C ASN A 11 -15.26 -6.12 13.63
N CYS A 12 -14.51 -7.15 14.02
CA CYS A 12 -13.07 -7.07 14.30
C CYS A 12 -12.21 -7.75 13.21
N SER A 13 -12.72 -7.89 11.98
CA SER A 13 -12.00 -8.57 10.88
C SER A 13 -10.79 -7.81 10.34
N GLY A 14 -10.55 -6.58 10.82
CA GLY A 14 -9.51 -5.70 10.31
C GLY A 14 -9.90 -4.99 9.00
N PRO A 15 -8.96 -4.25 8.39
CA PRO A 15 -9.20 -3.51 7.15
C PRO A 15 -9.33 -4.45 5.94
N GLN A 16 -9.91 -3.93 4.86
CA GLN A 16 -9.82 -4.58 3.55
C GLN A 16 -8.35 -4.64 3.12
N LEU A 17 -7.85 -5.85 2.82
CA LEU A 17 -6.48 -6.08 2.37
C LEU A 17 -6.40 -6.37 0.88
N ASP A 18 -7.52 -6.70 0.26
CA ASP A 18 -7.61 -6.98 -1.17
C ASP A 18 -7.75 -5.66 -1.95
N TYR A 19 -6.69 -5.26 -2.63
CA TYR A 19 -6.61 -4.04 -3.43
C TYR A 19 -7.44 -4.12 -4.72
N ASP A 20 -7.92 -5.28 -5.14
CA ASP A 20 -8.95 -5.38 -6.19
C ASP A 20 -10.33 -5.01 -5.66
N ARG A 21 -10.55 -5.13 -4.34
CA ARG A 21 -11.83 -4.86 -3.68
C ARG A 21 -11.90 -3.56 -2.89
N ILE A 22 -10.78 -2.86 -2.74
CA ILE A 22 -10.73 -1.60 -1.99
C ILE A 22 -11.51 -0.50 -2.74
N SER A 23 -12.40 0.24 -2.06
CA SER A 23 -13.22 1.30 -2.69
C SER A 23 -12.77 2.71 -2.33
N ASP A 24 -11.58 2.85 -1.75
CA ASP A 24 -11.01 4.16 -1.41
C ASP A 24 -10.81 5.02 -2.69
N PRO A 25 -11.36 6.26 -2.74
CA PRO A 25 -11.29 7.09 -3.93
C PRO A 25 -9.87 7.43 -4.40
N LEU A 26 -8.92 7.61 -3.48
CA LEU A 26 -7.54 7.92 -3.83
C LEU A 26 -6.88 6.71 -4.50
N ILE A 27 -7.05 5.53 -3.93
CA ILE A 27 -6.47 4.29 -4.47
C ILE A 27 -7.05 4.01 -5.86
N ARG A 28 -8.37 4.15 -6.03
CA ARG A 28 -9.01 3.97 -7.34
C ARG A 28 -8.52 4.97 -8.36
N SER A 29 -8.40 6.24 -7.98
CA SER A 29 -7.88 7.28 -8.88
C SER A 29 -6.45 6.99 -9.34
N LEU A 30 -5.58 6.46 -8.46
CA LEU A 30 -4.21 6.07 -8.82
C LEU A 30 -4.19 4.93 -9.84
N PHE A 31 -5.04 3.91 -9.65
CA PHE A 31 -5.17 2.78 -10.58
C PHE A 31 -5.78 3.18 -11.92
N ASP A 32 -6.85 3.98 -11.90
CA ASP A 32 -7.53 4.45 -13.10
C ASP A 32 -6.59 5.34 -13.95
N ALA A 33 -5.79 6.19 -13.29
CA ALA A 33 -4.76 7.00 -13.93
C ALA A 33 -3.52 6.19 -14.38
N GLY A 34 -3.41 4.91 -13.99
CA GLY A 34 -2.26 4.06 -14.28
C GLY A 34 -0.98 4.46 -13.53
N LEU A 35 -1.09 5.30 -12.49
CA LEU A 35 0.02 5.79 -11.67
C LEU A 35 0.48 4.76 -10.62
N ALA A 36 -0.32 3.72 -10.41
CA ALA A 36 -0.01 2.57 -9.56
C ALA A 36 -0.71 1.32 -10.10
N ARG A 37 -0.31 0.16 -9.60
CA ARG A 37 -1.02 -1.11 -9.79
C ARG A 37 -0.99 -1.95 -8.50
N PRO A 38 -1.91 -2.89 -8.30
CA PRO A 38 -1.81 -3.84 -7.20
C PRO A 38 -0.59 -4.75 -7.38
N ASP A 39 0.00 -5.23 -6.29
CA ASP A 39 1.03 -6.26 -6.33
C ASP A 39 0.44 -7.61 -6.81
N SER A 40 1.31 -8.59 -7.09
CA SER A 40 0.91 -9.91 -7.62
C SER A 40 -0.10 -10.68 -6.76
N LEU A 41 -0.18 -10.41 -5.46
CA LEU A 41 -1.12 -11.01 -4.52
C LEU A 41 -2.28 -10.07 -4.16
N SER A 42 -2.30 -8.85 -4.69
CA SER A 42 -3.30 -7.81 -4.41
C SER A 42 -3.41 -7.46 -2.92
N LEU A 43 -2.30 -7.53 -2.19
CA LEU A 43 -2.20 -7.22 -0.76
C LEU A 43 -1.65 -5.79 -0.50
N GLY A 44 -1.36 -5.05 -1.55
CA GLY A 44 -0.80 -3.71 -1.52
C GLY A 44 -0.59 -3.13 -2.92
N PHE A 45 0.16 -2.03 -2.97
CA PHE A 45 0.71 -1.51 -4.21
C PHE A 45 1.92 -2.31 -4.66
N ASP A 46 2.13 -2.40 -5.97
CA ASP A 46 3.39 -2.87 -6.53
C ASP A 46 4.47 -1.78 -6.50
N LEU A 47 5.71 -2.17 -6.22
CA LEU A 47 6.80 -1.26 -5.86
C LEU A 47 8.13 -1.69 -6.45
N GLY A 48 8.97 -0.70 -6.74
CA GLY A 48 10.41 -0.91 -6.89
C GLY A 48 11.12 -1.06 -5.54
N ASP A 49 12.40 -1.44 -5.58
CA ASP A 49 13.25 -1.62 -4.39
C ASP A 49 13.44 -0.35 -3.55
N ASP A 50 13.09 0.81 -4.09
CA ASP A 50 13.21 2.15 -3.50
C ASP A 50 11.88 2.71 -3.00
N TYR A 51 10.86 1.87 -2.83
CA TYR A 51 9.50 2.23 -2.38
C TYR A 51 8.72 3.10 -3.37
N ARG A 52 9.20 3.26 -4.61
CA ARG A 52 8.49 3.96 -5.67
C ARG A 52 7.35 3.10 -6.21
N LEU A 53 6.19 3.72 -6.40
CA LEU A 53 5.03 3.04 -7.02
C LEU A 53 5.37 2.61 -8.43
N ILE A 54 5.04 1.36 -8.78
CA ILE A 54 5.10 0.90 -10.18
C ILE A 54 3.77 1.20 -10.86
N GLY A 55 3.83 1.95 -11.96
CA GLY A 55 2.69 2.26 -12.81
C GLY A 55 2.24 1.06 -13.64
N ARG A 56 1.12 1.23 -14.35
CA ARG A 56 0.61 0.18 -15.26
C ARG A 56 1.58 -0.16 -16.38
N ASP A 57 2.42 0.78 -16.77
CA ASP A 57 3.49 0.62 -17.76
C ASP A 57 4.70 -0.18 -17.26
N GLY A 58 4.73 -0.54 -15.97
CA GLY A 58 5.86 -1.23 -15.36
C GLY A 58 7.03 -0.32 -15.01
N VAL A 59 6.85 1.01 -15.10
CA VAL A 59 7.87 1.99 -14.75
C VAL A 59 7.61 2.48 -13.34
N ALA A 60 8.68 2.56 -12.55
CA ALA A 60 8.62 3.12 -11.20
C ALA A 60 8.56 4.64 -11.25
N SER A 61 7.64 5.22 -10.48
CA SER A 61 7.33 6.65 -10.44
C SER A 61 8.50 7.48 -9.90
N ASP A 62 8.72 8.67 -10.46
CA ASP A 62 9.73 9.61 -9.96
C ASP A 62 9.27 10.42 -8.74
N VAL A 63 7.96 10.43 -8.45
CA VAL A 63 7.37 11.33 -7.45
C VAL A 63 6.42 10.65 -6.46
N LEU A 64 6.01 9.39 -6.73
CA LEU A 64 5.08 8.66 -5.87
C LEU A 64 5.79 7.50 -5.17
N PHE A 65 5.69 7.51 -3.84
CA PHE A 65 6.24 6.50 -2.95
C PHE A 65 5.13 5.96 -2.04
N ALA A 66 5.23 4.70 -1.63
CA ALA A 66 4.35 4.12 -0.62
C ALA A 66 5.15 3.50 0.53
N LEU A 67 4.65 3.68 1.75
CA LEU A 67 5.29 3.21 2.98
C LEU A 67 4.22 2.65 3.92
N GLY A 68 4.58 1.68 4.75
CA GLY A 68 3.73 1.10 5.78
C GLY A 68 2.67 0.12 5.25
N PRO A 69 1.44 0.09 5.79
CA PRO A 69 0.43 -0.90 5.44
C PRO A 69 0.15 -1.11 3.93
N PRO A 70 0.19 -0.07 3.07
CA PRO A 70 -0.02 -0.24 1.63
C PRO A 70 1.05 -1.04 0.89
N ILE A 71 2.19 -1.35 1.51
CA ILE A 71 3.30 -2.09 0.87
C ILE A 71 3.36 -3.55 1.32
N ARG A 72 2.29 -4.07 1.94
CA ARG A 72 2.27 -5.40 2.54
C ARG A 72 2.57 -6.54 1.55
N GLY A 73 2.18 -6.40 0.29
CA GLY A 73 2.51 -7.37 -0.76
C GLY A 73 4.02 -7.56 -0.96
N ASN A 74 4.81 -6.52 -0.71
CA ASN A 74 6.27 -6.52 -0.83
C ASN A 74 6.96 -6.80 0.53
N LEU A 75 6.44 -6.22 1.61
CA LEU A 75 6.96 -6.36 2.96
C LEU A 75 5.84 -6.70 3.94
N TRP A 76 5.74 -7.97 4.34
CA TRP A 76 4.64 -8.44 5.18
C TRP A 76 4.55 -7.71 6.53
N GLU A 77 5.67 -7.65 7.26
CA GLU A 77 5.77 -6.99 8.57
C GLU A 77 6.04 -5.49 8.41
N THR A 78 5.03 -4.74 7.95
CA THR A 78 5.15 -3.31 7.61
C THR A 78 4.20 -2.39 8.39
N THR A 79 3.49 -2.91 9.38
CA THR A 79 2.53 -2.11 10.17
C THR A 79 3.15 -1.47 11.41
N GLY A 80 4.34 -1.91 11.83
CA GLY A 80 5.02 -1.43 13.03
C GLY A 80 5.65 -0.06 12.85
N VAL A 81 5.54 0.81 13.87
CA VAL A 81 6.22 2.11 13.90
C VAL A 81 7.74 1.99 13.66
N PRO A 82 8.47 1.02 14.26
CA PRO A 82 9.90 0.86 13.99
C PRO A 82 10.22 0.61 12.52
N ASP A 83 9.40 -0.20 11.84
CA ASP A 83 9.59 -0.57 10.43
C ASP A 83 9.30 0.62 9.52
N ILE A 84 8.16 1.29 9.75
CA ILE A 84 7.77 2.49 8.99
C ILE A 84 8.85 3.59 9.12
N ARG A 85 9.45 3.77 10.30
CA ARG A 85 10.53 4.76 10.49
C ARG A 85 11.75 4.48 9.61
N LYS A 86 12.15 3.22 9.46
CA LYS A 86 13.27 2.83 8.59
C LYS A 86 12.93 3.06 7.11
N GLN A 87 11.69 2.78 6.71
CA GLN A 87 11.21 3.05 5.35
C GLN A 87 11.24 4.56 5.05
N CYS A 88 10.71 5.39 5.96
CA CYS A 88 10.77 6.85 5.85
C CYS A 88 12.21 7.35 5.74
N GLU A 89 13.13 6.82 6.54
CA GLU A 89 14.55 7.18 6.48
C GLU A 89 15.16 6.84 5.11
N ALA A 90 14.87 5.67 4.56
CA ALA A 90 15.35 5.26 3.25
C ALA A 90 14.85 6.20 2.13
N VAL A 91 13.55 6.49 2.11
CA VAL A 91 12.95 7.42 1.13
C VAL A 91 13.51 8.84 1.30
N ALA A 92 13.66 9.32 2.53
CA ALA A 92 14.22 10.65 2.80
C ALA A 92 15.66 10.78 2.28
N ARG A 93 16.50 9.76 2.48
CA ARG A 93 17.87 9.74 1.93
C ARG A 93 17.88 9.75 0.41
N HIS A 94 16.99 8.97 -0.22
CA HIS A 94 16.85 8.96 -1.68
C HIS A 94 16.48 10.35 -2.21
N LEU A 95 15.43 10.97 -1.64
CA LEU A 95 14.97 12.30 -2.04
C LEU A 95 16.04 13.39 -1.86
N ALA A 96 16.80 13.33 -0.76
CA ALA A 96 17.89 14.27 -0.50
C ALA A 96 19.04 14.13 -1.52
N ALA A 97 19.31 12.93 -2.02
CA ALA A 97 20.34 12.69 -3.02
C ALA A 97 19.94 13.17 -4.42
N THR A 98 18.65 13.11 -4.77
CA THR A 98 18.11 13.59 -6.06
C THR A 98 17.90 15.10 -6.12
N ALA A 99 17.88 15.80 -4.97
CA ALA A 99 17.71 17.25 -4.90
C ALA A 99 19.02 18.04 -5.06
N ALA A 100 20.16 17.35 -5.18
CA ALA A 100 21.50 17.91 -5.37
C ALA A 100 21.91 17.87 -6.85
#